data_AF-A0A928ECX1-F1
#
_entry.id   AF-A0A928ECX1-F1
#
_cell.length_a   1.000
_cell.length_b   1.000
_cell.length_c   1.000
_cell.angle_alpha   90.00
_cell.angle_beta   90.00
_cell.angle_gamma   90.00
#
_symmetry.space_group_name_H-M   'P 1'
#
loop_
_entity.id
_entity.type
_entity.pdbx_description
1 polymer ?
#
loop_
_entity_poly.entity_id
_entity_poly.type
_entity_poly.pdbx_seq_one_letter_code
_entity_poly.pdbx_strand_id
1 'polypeptide(L)'
;MGKPGAFLQYGRVAHRERPASEAVGDFDDIVVVLTPGEQCVQASRCMNCGVPFCQSGLQFNGARQATGCPLHNLIPETNDLLYRGRWDEAAARLALTNPFPEFTGRVCPAPCETACNLGLNDDAVTIHDNERALSDYRWDAGMEPLPAAMPTAPLVSVIGSGPAGLAAAWELARRGLRVRVYERDEQPGGLLMYGIPNMKLPKWVVARRIDLMCESGIEFVCGVDAAEQAAEITEESAMVVLACGSRTPRRVEVPGANLAGVHFAVEYLSEATRALLDDRAPGITAQGKDVAVIGGGDTGVDCVATALRQGARSVRQIIRASRPPREIDGRMAWPGPRNVYAQAYGQHEAEELLGADPRLFSTDTVGFADDGAGAVAAVQVQDIATRGEIDEVPAQLVLIAKGFTGAERDTVDAFKPFENVRLAGDARLGATLVARAMADALQVAGEVADELLG
;
A
#
# COMPACT_ATOMS: atom_id res chain seq x y z
N MET A 1 28.70 11.26 7.00
CA MET A 1 27.26 11.46 6.88
C MET A 1 26.99 12.03 5.51
N GLY A 2 26.56 11.18 4.58
CA GLY A 2 26.59 11.43 3.14
C GLY A 2 28.02 11.66 2.63
N LYS A 3 28.21 11.69 1.30
CA LYS A 3 29.45 12.20 0.71
C LYS A 3 29.20 13.67 0.34
N PRO A 4 29.86 14.65 0.99
CA PRO A 4 29.67 16.06 0.67
C PRO A 4 29.81 16.33 -0.83
N GLY A 5 28.79 16.96 -1.42
CA GLY A 5 28.76 17.30 -2.85
C GLY A 5 28.54 16.14 -3.82
N ALA A 6 28.22 14.93 -3.36
CA ALA A 6 28.01 13.79 -4.26
C ALA A 6 26.83 13.95 -5.22
N PHE A 7 25.77 14.64 -4.80
CA PHE A 7 24.64 14.99 -5.67
C PHE A 7 25.05 15.87 -6.86
N LEU A 8 26.18 16.61 -6.77
CA LEU A 8 26.75 17.36 -7.89
C LEU A 8 27.58 16.48 -8.85
N GLN A 9 27.99 15.28 -8.41
CA GLN A 9 28.87 14.38 -9.15
C GLN A 9 28.11 13.24 -9.83
N TYR A 10 27.03 12.77 -9.21
CA TYR A 10 26.26 11.61 -9.67
C TYR A 10 24.81 12.02 -9.81
N GLY A 11 24.20 11.79 -10.98
CA GLY A 11 22.76 11.97 -11.21
C GLY A 11 21.91 10.93 -10.44
N ARG A 12 20.61 11.20 -10.29
CA ARG A 12 19.67 10.22 -9.73
C ARG A 12 19.52 9.05 -10.70
N VAL A 13 19.72 7.85 -10.18
CA VAL A 13 19.41 6.60 -10.88
C VAL A 13 18.52 5.82 -9.92
N ALA A 14 17.30 5.51 -10.32
CA ALA A 14 16.36 4.73 -9.52
C ALA A 14 16.29 3.29 -10.03
N HIS A 15 15.64 2.44 -9.23
CA HIS A 15 15.13 1.16 -9.72
C HIS A 15 14.26 1.41 -10.97
N ARG A 16 14.28 0.46 -11.90
CA ARG A 16 13.54 0.58 -13.17
C ARG A 16 12.42 -0.44 -13.21
N GLU A 17 11.40 -0.18 -14.02
CA GLU A 17 10.36 -1.17 -14.34
C GLU A 17 10.86 -2.06 -15.49
N ARG A 18 10.48 -3.34 -15.49
CA ARG A 18 10.60 -4.24 -16.65
C ARG A 18 9.84 -3.62 -17.82
N PRO A 19 10.30 -3.79 -19.08
CA PRO A 19 9.56 -3.29 -20.26
C PRO A 19 8.12 -3.81 -20.26
N ALA A 20 7.14 -3.00 -20.67
CA ALA A 20 5.73 -3.39 -20.55
C ALA A 20 5.44 -4.69 -21.32
N SER A 21 6.04 -4.86 -22.50
CA SER A 21 5.94 -6.07 -23.32
C SER A 21 6.39 -7.36 -22.62
N GLU A 22 7.27 -7.26 -21.63
CA GLU A 22 7.72 -8.37 -20.79
C GLU A 22 6.86 -8.48 -19.53
N ALA A 23 6.66 -7.35 -18.83
CA ALA A 23 6.01 -7.29 -17.52
C ALA A 23 4.54 -7.74 -17.54
N VAL A 24 3.82 -7.57 -18.66
CA VAL A 24 2.42 -8.02 -18.77
C VAL A 24 2.26 -9.50 -19.08
N GLY A 25 3.36 -10.20 -19.40
CA GLY A 25 3.33 -11.64 -19.68
C GLY A 25 3.20 -12.52 -18.44
N ASP A 26 3.42 -11.94 -17.25
CA ASP A 26 3.42 -12.64 -15.97
C ASP A 26 2.95 -11.72 -14.84
N PHE A 27 2.90 -12.28 -13.63
CA PHE A 27 2.61 -11.55 -12.39
C PHE A 27 3.85 -11.37 -11.52
N ASP A 28 5.06 -11.54 -12.05
CA ASP A 28 6.31 -11.44 -11.30
C ASP A 28 6.65 -9.97 -10.98
N ASP A 29 7.61 -9.76 -10.08
CA ASP A 29 8.04 -8.43 -9.64
C ASP A 29 8.43 -7.57 -10.86
N ILE A 30 7.77 -6.42 -11.01
CA ILE A 30 8.02 -5.50 -12.12
C ILE A 30 9.33 -4.73 -11.96
N VAL A 31 9.93 -4.71 -10.78
CA VAL A 31 11.05 -3.83 -10.48
C VAL A 31 12.39 -4.52 -10.72
N VAL A 32 13.21 -3.90 -11.56
CA VAL A 32 14.63 -4.20 -11.73
C VAL A 32 15.44 -3.32 -10.76
N VAL A 33 15.95 -3.95 -9.71
CA VAL A 33 16.74 -3.31 -8.66
C VAL A 33 18.13 -2.90 -9.14
N LEU A 34 18.72 -1.90 -8.50
CA LEU A 34 20.11 -1.51 -8.71
C LEU A 34 21.06 -2.52 -8.07
N THR A 35 22.29 -2.59 -8.59
CA THR A 35 23.36 -3.37 -7.93
C THR A 35 23.71 -2.74 -6.57
N PRO A 36 24.27 -3.50 -5.61
CA PRO A 36 24.70 -2.96 -4.32
C PRO A 36 25.64 -1.75 -4.45
N GLY A 37 26.57 -1.78 -5.42
CA GLY A 37 27.49 -0.66 -5.68
C GLY A 37 26.76 0.60 -6.17
N GLU A 38 25.82 0.47 -7.10
CA GLU A 38 24.98 1.58 -7.55
C GLU A 38 24.11 2.13 -6.42
N GLN A 39 23.58 1.26 -5.57
CA GLN A 39 22.78 1.67 -4.42
C GLN A 39 23.59 2.50 -3.41
N CYS A 40 24.84 2.09 -3.12
CA CYS A 40 25.76 2.89 -2.29
C CYS A 40 26.02 4.28 -2.91
N VAL A 41 26.15 4.37 -4.25
CA VAL A 41 26.31 5.65 -4.96
C VAL A 41 25.06 6.51 -4.79
N GLN A 42 23.87 5.96 -4.95
CA GLN A 42 22.62 6.73 -4.79
C GLN A 42 22.39 7.19 -3.35
N ALA A 43 22.70 6.34 -2.35
CA ALA A 43 22.69 6.74 -0.95
C ALA A 43 23.66 7.91 -0.65
N SER A 44 24.78 7.98 -1.37
CA SER A 44 25.78 9.04 -1.21
C SER A 44 25.27 10.44 -1.57
N ARG A 45 24.23 10.55 -2.42
CA ARG A 45 23.57 11.83 -2.79
C ARG A 45 22.94 12.54 -1.60
N CYS A 46 22.71 11.86 -0.47
CA CYS A 46 22.14 12.46 0.73
C CYS A 46 22.99 13.62 1.26
N MET A 47 22.37 14.79 1.42
CA MET A 47 23.03 16.01 1.91
C MET A 47 23.22 16.04 3.44
N ASN A 48 22.72 15.04 4.16
CA ASN A 48 22.71 15.01 5.63
C ASN A 48 22.18 16.34 6.24
N CYS A 49 20.97 16.73 5.86
CA CYS A 49 20.39 18.03 6.23
C CYS A 49 20.24 18.16 7.75
N GLY A 50 20.54 19.35 8.29
CA GLY A 50 20.32 19.65 9.72
C GLY A 50 18.84 19.61 10.13
N VAL A 51 17.94 19.98 9.21
CA VAL A 51 16.49 19.74 9.33
C VAL A 51 16.07 18.74 8.24
N PRO A 52 16.04 17.44 8.56
CA PRO A 52 15.70 16.40 7.60
C PRO A 52 14.17 16.23 7.47
N PHE A 53 13.56 16.96 6.54
CA PHE A 53 12.11 16.84 6.29
C PHE A 53 11.69 15.43 5.86
N CYS A 54 12.60 14.67 5.25
CA CYS A 54 12.37 13.28 4.86
C CYS A 54 12.01 12.35 6.01
N GLN A 55 12.43 12.62 7.26
CA GLN A 55 12.08 11.82 8.45
C GLN A 55 11.01 12.48 9.35
N SER A 56 10.46 13.63 8.94
CA SER A 56 9.63 14.44 9.85
C SER A 56 8.29 13.79 10.20
N GLY A 57 7.62 13.12 9.24
CA GLY A 57 6.30 12.52 9.43
C GLY A 57 5.20 13.53 9.80
N LEU A 58 5.47 14.82 9.68
CA LEU A 58 4.57 15.90 10.10
C LEU A 58 3.59 16.27 9.00
N GLN A 59 2.39 16.70 9.35
CA GLN A 59 1.46 17.32 8.41
C GLN A 59 1.68 18.85 8.40
N PHE A 60 2.13 19.38 7.27
CA PHE A 60 2.26 20.84 7.07
C PHE A 60 1.06 21.39 6.32
N ASN A 61 0.72 22.66 6.57
CA ASN A 61 -0.25 23.45 5.79
C ASN A 61 -1.64 22.80 5.61
N GLY A 62 -2.10 22.02 6.60
CA GLY A 62 -3.40 21.32 6.51
C GLY A 62 -3.44 20.21 5.47
N ALA A 63 -2.29 19.76 4.96
CA ALA A 63 -2.21 18.65 4.02
C ALA A 63 -2.68 17.35 4.67
N ARG A 64 -3.45 16.54 3.91
CA ARG A 64 -3.90 15.22 4.38
C ARG A 64 -2.77 14.20 4.45
N GLN A 65 -1.74 14.34 3.61
CA GLN A 65 -0.57 13.47 3.58
C GLN A 65 0.52 14.02 4.50
N ALA A 66 1.25 13.13 5.16
CA ALA A 66 2.43 13.50 5.92
C ALA A 66 3.56 13.94 4.98
N THR A 67 4.29 14.97 5.40
CA THR A 67 5.59 15.33 4.84
C THR A 67 6.64 14.40 5.44
N GLY A 68 7.39 13.70 4.59
CA GLY A 68 8.38 12.75 5.05
C GLY A 68 7.80 11.39 5.41
N CYS A 69 8.64 10.53 5.99
CA CYS A 69 8.27 9.17 6.40
C CYS A 69 7.35 9.20 7.62
N PRO A 70 6.12 8.63 7.55
CA PRO A 70 5.22 8.51 8.71
C PRO A 70 5.77 7.64 9.85
N LEU A 71 6.70 6.74 9.57
CA LEU A 71 7.38 5.90 10.56
C LEU A 71 8.56 6.62 11.24
N HIS A 72 8.84 7.86 10.84
CA HIS A 72 10.00 8.62 11.32
C HIS A 72 11.34 7.89 11.11
N ASN A 73 11.45 7.14 10.00
CA ASN A 73 12.69 6.43 9.65
C ASN A 73 13.91 7.35 9.70
N LEU A 74 14.99 6.86 10.31
CA LEU A 74 16.25 7.59 10.50
C LEU A 74 17.05 7.64 9.19
N ILE A 75 16.48 8.31 8.20
CA ILE A 75 16.89 8.26 6.79
C ILE A 75 18.31 8.80 6.56
N PRO A 76 18.73 9.97 7.10
CA PRO A 76 20.09 10.47 6.90
C PRO A 76 21.17 9.49 7.40
N GLU A 77 20.90 8.86 8.54
CA GLU A 77 21.83 7.92 9.18
C GLU A 77 21.89 6.60 8.41
N THR A 78 20.72 6.08 8.02
CA THR A 78 20.58 4.88 7.18
C THR A 78 21.30 5.07 5.84
N ASN A 79 21.11 6.22 5.18
CA ASN A 79 21.79 6.55 3.93
C ASN A 79 23.31 6.70 4.10
N ASP A 80 23.79 7.29 5.21
CA ASP A 80 25.23 7.38 5.46
C ASP A 80 25.88 6.00 5.66
N LEU A 81 25.24 5.13 6.43
CA LEU A 81 25.72 3.78 6.67
C LEU A 81 25.76 2.97 5.37
N LEU A 82 24.69 3.05 4.57
CA LEU A 82 24.59 2.39 3.27
C LEU A 82 25.66 2.91 2.29
N TYR A 83 25.84 4.23 2.20
CA TYR A 83 26.90 4.84 1.39
C TYR A 83 28.30 4.31 1.76
N ARG A 84 28.58 4.14 3.06
CA ARG A 84 29.88 3.62 3.54
C ARG A 84 30.02 2.11 3.38
N GLY A 85 29.05 1.42 2.79
CA GLY A 85 29.04 -0.04 2.66
C GLY A 85 28.79 -0.78 3.97
N ARG A 86 28.28 -0.09 5.01
CA ARG A 86 27.96 -0.69 6.32
C ARG A 86 26.54 -1.24 6.31
N TRP A 87 26.27 -2.20 5.43
CA TRP A 87 24.94 -2.74 5.15
C TRP A 87 24.22 -3.28 6.38
N ASP A 88 24.91 -4.06 7.22
CA ASP A 88 24.35 -4.57 8.46
C ASP A 88 23.86 -3.45 9.38
N GLU A 89 24.72 -2.46 9.60
CA GLU A 89 24.38 -1.34 10.49
C GLU A 89 23.29 -0.46 9.90
N ALA A 90 23.29 -0.23 8.59
CA ALA A 90 22.24 0.51 7.89
C ALA A 90 20.88 -0.17 8.07
N ALA A 91 20.82 -1.48 7.88
CA ALA A 91 19.57 -2.22 8.01
C ALA A 91 19.13 -2.37 9.47
N ALA A 92 20.06 -2.55 10.42
CA ALA A 92 19.74 -2.51 11.85
C ALA A 92 19.21 -1.13 12.26
N ARG A 93 19.74 -0.05 11.67
CA ARG A 93 19.27 1.31 11.93
C ARG A 93 17.85 1.53 11.41
N LEU A 94 17.55 1.04 10.21
CA LEU A 94 16.21 1.08 9.61
C LEU A 94 15.18 0.30 10.45
N ALA A 95 15.57 -0.87 10.96
CA ALA A 95 14.70 -1.74 11.75
C ALA A 95 14.28 -1.15 13.10
N LEU A 96 14.96 -0.10 13.60
CA LEU A 96 14.56 0.58 14.84
C LEU A 96 13.17 1.26 14.73
N THR A 97 12.80 1.71 13.54
CA THR A 97 11.57 2.46 13.29
C THR A 97 10.60 1.74 12.36
N ASN A 98 11.11 0.91 11.44
CA ASN A 98 10.30 0.21 10.47
C ASN A 98 10.44 -1.31 10.63
N PRO A 99 9.41 -2.00 11.14
CA PRO A 99 9.46 -3.46 11.26
C PRO A 99 9.37 -4.16 9.90
N PHE A 100 8.79 -3.53 8.88
CA PHE A 100 8.46 -4.14 7.59
C PHE A 100 8.93 -3.34 6.36
N PRO A 101 10.24 -3.04 6.25
CA PRO A 101 10.78 -2.34 5.09
C PRO A 101 10.59 -3.11 3.78
N GLU A 102 10.33 -4.43 3.83
CA GLU A 102 10.00 -5.22 2.64
C GLU A 102 8.67 -4.83 2.01
N PHE A 103 7.72 -4.31 2.80
CA PHE A 103 6.42 -3.86 2.32
C PHE A 103 6.52 -2.41 1.88
N THR A 104 7.02 -1.54 2.75
CA THR A 104 7.10 -0.09 2.46
C THR A 104 8.09 0.23 1.35
N GLY A 105 9.20 -0.51 1.22
CA GLY A 105 10.14 -0.38 0.09
C GLY A 105 9.60 -0.91 -1.25
N ARG A 106 8.36 -1.43 -1.30
CA ARG A 106 7.70 -1.88 -2.53
C ARG A 106 6.45 -1.07 -2.86
N VAL A 107 5.69 -0.67 -1.84
CA VAL A 107 4.33 -0.14 -2.04
C VAL A 107 4.16 1.31 -1.57
N CYS A 108 5.13 1.89 -0.87
CA CYS A 108 5.02 3.24 -0.36
C CYS A 108 5.19 4.27 -1.49
N PRO A 109 4.35 5.32 -1.57
CA PRO A 109 4.51 6.37 -2.58
C PRO A 109 5.66 7.36 -2.26
N ALA A 110 6.63 6.94 -1.43
CA ALA A 110 7.83 7.68 -1.07
C ALA A 110 7.61 9.17 -0.66
N PRO A 111 6.76 9.46 0.35
CA PRO A 111 6.59 10.83 0.85
C PRO A 111 7.90 11.42 1.41
N CYS A 112 8.85 10.56 1.80
CA CYS A 112 10.22 10.91 2.17
C CYS A 112 11.04 11.52 1.03
N GLU A 113 10.85 11.05 -0.21
CA GLU A 113 11.53 11.60 -1.40
C GLU A 113 10.90 12.92 -1.82
N THR A 114 9.56 13.00 -1.76
CA THR A 114 8.82 14.26 -2.00
C THR A 114 9.27 15.36 -1.03
N ALA A 115 9.46 15.02 0.24
CA ALA A 115 9.92 15.94 1.27
C ALA A 115 11.43 16.23 1.25
N CYS A 116 12.21 15.54 0.41
CA CYS A 116 13.66 15.67 0.42
C CYS A 116 14.11 17.10 0.09
N ASN A 117 14.98 17.69 0.91
CA ASN A 117 15.50 19.05 0.67
C ASN A 117 16.28 19.16 -0.65
N LEU A 118 16.91 18.07 -1.10
CA LEU A 118 17.58 18.03 -2.40
C LEU A 118 16.56 18.26 -3.53
N GLY A 119 15.36 17.69 -3.36
CA GLY A 119 14.18 17.82 -4.24
C GLY A 119 13.70 19.24 -4.52
N LEU A 120 14.26 20.26 -3.85
CA LEU A 120 14.02 21.68 -4.13
C LEU A 120 14.85 22.22 -5.30
N ASN A 121 16.05 21.67 -5.51
CA ASN A 121 17.03 22.20 -6.47
C ASN A 121 17.53 21.14 -7.47
N ASP A 122 17.34 19.85 -7.18
CA ASP A 122 17.77 18.70 -7.97
C ASP A 122 16.79 17.53 -7.69
N ASP A 123 17.02 16.37 -8.28
CA ASP A 123 16.26 15.16 -8.00
C ASP A 123 16.50 14.64 -6.58
N ALA A 124 15.45 14.16 -5.93
CA ALA A 124 15.52 13.62 -4.58
C ALA A 124 16.45 12.41 -4.46
N VAL A 125 16.91 12.13 -3.25
CA VAL A 125 17.61 10.86 -2.94
C VAL A 125 16.62 9.70 -3.10
N THR A 126 17.07 8.56 -3.64
CA THR A 126 16.27 7.33 -3.82
C THR A 126 16.08 6.58 -2.49
N ILE A 127 15.41 7.23 -1.54
CA ILE A 127 15.20 6.72 -0.18
C ILE A 127 14.38 5.43 -0.20
N HIS A 128 13.35 5.35 -1.04
CA HIS A 128 12.50 4.17 -1.19
C HIS A 128 13.30 2.97 -1.70
N ASP A 129 14.14 3.19 -2.72
CA ASP A 129 15.01 2.15 -3.29
C ASP A 129 16.10 1.70 -2.31
N ASN A 130 16.66 2.64 -1.54
CA ASN A 130 17.61 2.34 -0.47
C ASN A 130 16.95 1.45 0.61
N GLU A 131 15.69 1.74 0.97
CA GLU A 131 14.92 0.96 1.94
C GLU A 131 14.70 -0.48 1.44
N ARG A 132 14.28 -0.62 0.17
CA ARG A 132 14.13 -1.93 -0.47
C ARG A 132 15.43 -2.72 -0.49
N ALA A 133 16.53 -2.10 -0.92
CA ALA A 133 17.83 -2.76 -0.99
C ALA A 133 18.32 -3.24 0.38
N LEU A 134 18.12 -2.46 1.44
CA LEU A 134 18.47 -2.86 2.81
C LEU A 134 17.58 -3.99 3.33
N SER A 135 16.29 -3.96 3.00
CA SER A 135 15.36 -5.03 3.34
C SER A 135 15.76 -6.34 2.68
N ASP A 136 15.98 -6.32 1.36
CA ASP A 136 16.33 -7.51 0.58
C ASP A 136 17.69 -8.07 1.04
N TYR A 137 18.69 -7.20 1.29
CA TYR A 137 19.96 -7.60 1.90
C TYR A 137 19.79 -8.35 3.23
N ARG A 138 18.88 -7.88 4.11
CA ARG A 138 18.64 -8.55 5.39
C ARG A 138 17.97 -9.90 5.26
N TRP A 139 16.99 -9.99 4.36
CA TRP A 139 16.34 -11.27 4.08
C TRP A 139 17.31 -12.29 3.49
N ASP A 140 18.21 -11.87 2.59
CA ASP A 140 19.23 -12.73 2.00
C ASP A 140 20.28 -13.19 3.04
N ALA A 141 20.58 -12.35 4.04
CA ALA A 141 21.47 -12.70 5.15
C ALA A 141 20.82 -13.62 6.20
N GLY A 142 19.49 -13.75 6.18
CA GLY A 142 18.69 -14.47 7.17
C GLY A 142 18.13 -13.55 8.25
N MET A 143 16.82 -13.65 8.48
CA MET A 143 16.13 -12.95 9.57
C MET A 143 16.04 -13.84 10.80
N GLU A 144 16.28 -13.29 11.99
CA GLU A 144 16.12 -14.00 13.25
C GLU A 144 14.72 -13.78 13.82
N PRO A 145 14.03 -14.84 14.29
CA PRO A 145 12.74 -14.69 14.98
C PRO A 145 12.91 -14.00 16.33
N LEU A 146 11.84 -13.35 16.80
CA LEU A 146 11.82 -12.78 18.15
C LEU A 146 11.81 -13.91 19.20
N PRO A 147 12.35 -13.67 20.41
CA PRO A 147 12.17 -14.59 21.52
C PRO A 147 10.68 -14.76 21.85
N ALA A 148 10.24 -16.00 21.99
CA ALA A 148 8.86 -16.30 22.38
C ALA A 148 8.56 -15.75 23.79
N ALA A 149 7.33 -15.24 23.96
CA ALA A 149 6.84 -14.76 25.24
C ALA A 149 6.75 -15.90 26.28
N MET A 150 6.91 -15.54 27.56
CA MET A 150 6.70 -16.48 28.65
C MET A 150 5.23 -16.95 28.67
N PRO A 151 4.93 -18.21 29.02
CA PRO A 151 3.54 -18.70 29.08
C PRO A 151 2.63 -17.90 30.03
N THR A 152 3.22 -17.24 31.03
CA THR A 152 2.53 -16.38 32.00
C THR A 152 2.31 -14.94 31.52
N ALA A 153 2.86 -14.56 30.37
CA ALA A 153 2.68 -13.22 29.84
C ALA A 153 1.19 -12.99 29.45
N PRO A 154 0.68 -11.76 29.62
CA PRO A 154 -0.66 -11.41 29.15
C PRO A 154 -0.85 -11.71 27.66
N LEU A 155 -2.03 -12.20 27.29
CA LEU A 155 -2.44 -12.40 25.89
C LEU A 155 -3.06 -11.11 25.36
N VAL A 156 -2.60 -10.67 24.19
CA VAL A 156 -3.22 -9.59 23.42
C VAL A 156 -3.73 -10.14 22.10
N SER A 157 -5.02 -9.94 21.83
CA SER A 157 -5.64 -10.34 20.58
C SER A 157 -5.64 -9.18 19.58
N VAL A 158 -5.23 -9.44 18.35
CA VAL A 158 -5.19 -8.46 17.26
C VAL A 158 -6.20 -8.87 16.20
N ILE A 159 -7.18 -8.01 15.91
CA ILE A 159 -8.24 -8.30 14.95
C ILE A 159 -7.89 -7.69 13.60
N GLY A 160 -7.67 -8.55 12.60
CA GLY A 160 -7.22 -8.19 11.25
C GLY A 160 -5.70 -8.31 11.09
N SER A 161 -5.27 -8.94 9.99
CA SER A 161 -3.86 -9.19 9.68
C SER A 161 -3.29 -8.29 8.58
N GLY A 162 -3.93 -7.13 8.33
CA GLY A 162 -3.36 -6.11 7.44
C GLY A 162 -2.08 -5.48 8.00
N PRO A 163 -1.46 -4.52 7.30
CA PRO A 163 -0.19 -3.92 7.73
C PRO A 163 -0.20 -3.38 9.17
N ALA A 164 -1.31 -2.77 9.58
CA ALA A 164 -1.51 -2.29 10.94
C ALA A 164 -1.53 -3.44 11.96
N GLY A 165 -2.30 -4.50 11.70
CA GLY A 165 -2.39 -5.65 12.57
C GLY A 165 -1.06 -6.39 12.72
N LEU A 166 -0.34 -6.59 11.60
CA LEU A 166 1.00 -7.16 11.65
C LEU A 166 1.96 -6.30 12.47
N ALA A 167 1.89 -4.97 12.34
CA ALA A 167 2.80 -4.06 13.03
C ALA A 167 2.52 -4.03 14.53
N ALA A 168 1.24 -4.01 14.91
CA ALA A 168 0.83 -4.12 16.30
C ALA A 168 1.29 -5.47 16.89
N ALA A 169 1.00 -6.57 16.20
CA ALA A 169 1.39 -7.91 16.65
C ALA A 169 2.90 -8.05 16.83
N TRP A 170 3.69 -7.55 15.88
CA TRP A 170 5.15 -7.56 15.96
C TRP A 170 5.67 -6.76 17.16
N GLU A 171 5.17 -5.54 17.37
CA GLU A 171 5.60 -4.70 18.50
C GLU A 171 5.22 -5.32 19.85
N LEU A 172 4.01 -5.85 19.98
CA LEU A 172 3.54 -6.51 21.20
C LEU A 172 4.40 -7.76 21.52
N ALA A 173 4.67 -8.59 20.52
CA ALA A 173 5.52 -9.77 20.67
C ALA A 173 6.97 -9.37 21.02
N ARG A 174 7.52 -8.33 20.38
CA ARG A 174 8.86 -7.79 20.68
C ARG A 174 8.98 -7.27 22.11
N ARG A 175 7.87 -6.81 22.70
CA ARG A 175 7.77 -6.40 24.11
C ARG A 175 7.56 -7.57 25.07
N GLY A 176 7.46 -8.81 24.57
CA GLY A 176 7.37 -10.04 25.37
C GLY A 176 5.93 -10.45 25.74
N LEU A 177 4.92 -9.91 25.06
CA LEU A 177 3.52 -10.30 25.24
C LEU A 177 3.18 -11.52 24.37
N ARG A 178 2.22 -12.34 24.81
CA ARG A 178 1.63 -13.36 23.94
C ARG A 178 0.67 -12.66 22.98
N VAL A 179 0.72 -13.03 21.71
CA VAL A 179 -0.09 -12.37 20.68
C VAL A 179 -0.81 -13.41 19.84
N ARG A 180 -2.11 -13.17 19.62
CA ARG A 180 -2.92 -13.92 18.68
C ARG A 180 -3.57 -12.97 17.68
N VAL A 181 -3.40 -13.24 16.39
CA VAL A 181 -3.97 -12.47 15.29
C VAL A 181 -5.15 -13.24 14.72
N TYR A 182 -6.31 -12.60 14.66
CA TYR A 182 -7.52 -13.14 14.06
C TYR A 182 -7.72 -12.54 12.67
N GLU A 183 -7.87 -13.38 11.65
CA GLU A 183 -8.08 -12.98 10.25
C GLU A 183 -9.30 -13.68 9.68
N ARG A 184 -10.11 -12.91 8.94
CA ARG A 184 -11.33 -13.40 8.29
C ARG A 184 -11.02 -14.11 6.97
N ASP A 185 -10.08 -13.57 6.21
CA ASP A 185 -9.64 -14.19 4.97
C ASP A 185 -8.80 -15.46 5.27
N GLU A 186 -8.65 -16.33 4.27
CA GLU A 186 -8.02 -17.65 4.39
C GLU A 186 -6.49 -17.61 4.56
N GLN A 187 -5.86 -16.49 4.20
CA GLN A 187 -4.43 -16.24 4.42
C GLN A 187 -4.23 -14.86 5.05
N PRO A 188 -3.26 -14.72 5.96
CA PRO A 188 -2.98 -13.44 6.59
C PRO A 188 -2.25 -12.46 5.66
N GLY A 189 -2.32 -11.17 6.00
CA GLY A 189 -1.70 -10.07 5.27
C GLY A 189 -2.69 -8.97 4.85
N GLY A 190 -4.00 -9.21 4.95
CA GLY A 190 -5.03 -8.26 4.53
C GLY A 190 -4.81 -7.75 3.11
N LEU A 191 -4.78 -6.43 2.91
CA LEU A 191 -4.51 -5.84 1.58
C LEU A 191 -3.11 -6.15 1.02
N LEU A 192 -2.13 -6.49 1.86
CA LEU A 192 -0.81 -6.93 1.34
C LEU A 192 -0.95 -8.27 0.61
N MET A 193 -1.85 -9.13 1.10
CA MET A 193 -2.17 -10.40 0.47
C MET A 193 -3.16 -10.18 -0.69
N TYR A 194 -4.37 -9.70 -0.44
CA TYR A 194 -5.45 -9.73 -1.44
C TYR A 194 -5.72 -8.39 -2.16
N GLY A 195 -5.12 -7.28 -1.73
CA GLY A 195 -5.39 -5.96 -2.30
C GLY A 195 -4.36 -5.51 -3.33
N ILE A 196 -3.08 -5.55 -2.95
CA ILE A 196 -1.95 -5.14 -3.78
C ILE A 196 -1.57 -6.33 -4.65
N PRO A 197 -1.51 -6.20 -5.98
CA PRO A 197 -1.32 -7.36 -6.85
C PRO A 197 0.13 -7.88 -6.81
N ASN A 198 0.32 -9.14 -7.20
CA ASN A 198 1.60 -9.87 -7.02
C ASN A 198 2.80 -9.20 -7.69
N MET A 199 2.60 -8.60 -8.86
CA MET A 199 3.68 -7.94 -9.61
C MET A 199 4.23 -6.68 -8.93
N LYS A 200 3.46 -6.08 -8.03
CA LYS A 200 3.84 -4.91 -7.22
C LYS A 200 4.35 -5.29 -5.83
N LEU A 201 3.71 -6.29 -5.22
CA LEU A 201 4.15 -6.89 -3.96
C LEU A 201 4.05 -8.41 -4.08
N PRO A 202 5.17 -9.10 -4.35
CA PRO A 202 5.16 -10.56 -4.48
C PRO A 202 4.63 -11.22 -3.22
N LYS A 203 3.68 -12.15 -3.36
CA LYS A 203 2.98 -12.77 -2.22
C LYS A 203 3.91 -13.59 -1.34
N TRP A 204 4.98 -14.15 -1.91
CA TRP A 204 6.03 -14.82 -1.15
C TRP A 204 6.77 -13.87 -0.18
N VAL A 205 6.83 -12.56 -0.45
CA VAL A 205 7.40 -11.55 0.48
C VAL A 205 6.50 -11.37 1.69
N VAL A 206 5.17 -11.47 1.52
CA VAL A 206 4.21 -11.45 2.62
C VAL A 206 4.29 -12.75 3.40
N ALA A 207 4.26 -13.89 2.71
CA ALA A 207 4.31 -15.22 3.32
C ALA A 207 5.56 -15.40 4.21
N ARG A 208 6.77 -15.11 3.71
CA ARG A 208 8.00 -15.25 4.51
C ARG A 208 8.00 -14.41 5.79
N ARG A 209 7.34 -13.24 5.79
CA ARG A 209 7.21 -12.41 6.99
C ARG A 209 6.22 -13.03 7.98
N ILE A 210 5.10 -13.54 7.50
CA ILE A 210 4.14 -14.25 8.36
C ILE A 210 4.81 -15.47 8.99
N ASP A 211 5.58 -16.25 8.22
CA ASP A 211 6.32 -17.41 8.73
C ASP A 211 7.28 -17.00 9.86
N LEU A 212 8.07 -15.94 9.66
CA LEU A 212 8.95 -15.38 10.69
C LEU A 212 8.17 -14.93 11.94
N MET A 213 6.96 -14.37 11.77
CA MET A 213 6.10 -13.97 12.89
C MET A 213 5.56 -15.18 13.65
N CYS A 214 5.18 -16.26 12.95
CA CYS A 214 4.81 -17.53 13.55
C CYS A 214 5.98 -18.14 14.34
N GLU A 215 7.18 -18.14 13.76
CA GLU A 215 8.42 -18.59 14.44
C GLU A 215 8.74 -17.73 15.67
N SER A 216 8.33 -16.46 15.65
CA SER A 216 8.43 -15.52 16.78
C SER A 216 7.36 -15.75 17.87
N GLY A 217 6.53 -16.78 17.73
CA GLY A 217 5.49 -17.15 18.70
C GLY A 217 4.18 -16.36 18.57
N ILE A 218 3.96 -15.66 17.44
CA ILE A 218 2.68 -15.00 17.16
C ILE A 218 1.73 -16.04 16.56
N GLU A 219 0.56 -16.24 17.19
CA GLU A 219 -0.46 -17.17 16.71
C GLU A 219 -1.34 -16.51 15.64
N PHE A 220 -1.59 -17.18 14.51
CA PHE A 220 -2.53 -16.72 13.49
C PHE A 220 -3.74 -17.66 13.42
N VAL A 221 -4.94 -17.11 13.60
CA VAL A 221 -6.22 -17.82 13.43
C VAL A 221 -6.92 -17.21 12.22
N CYS A 222 -6.86 -17.90 11.08
CA CYS A 222 -7.41 -17.45 9.80
C CYS A 222 -8.78 -18.08 9.50
N GLY A 223 -9.51 -17.52 8.55
CA GLY A 223 -10.84 -18.01 8.14
C GLY A 223 -11.93 -17.81 9.20
N VAL A 224 -11.75 -16.87 10.12
CA VAL A 224 -12.69 -16.62 11.23
C VAL A 224 -13.14 -15.17 11.26
N ASP A 225 -14.45 -14.94 11.31
CA ASP A 225 -14.98 -13.60 11.57
C ASP A 225 -14.97 -13.33 13.09
N ALA A 226 -14.01 -12.54 13.53
CA ALA A 226 -13.85 -12.19 14.94
C ALA A 226 -15.07 -11.44 15.53
N ALA A 227 -15.92 -10.83 14.70
CA ALA A 227 -17.13 -10.18 15.18
C ALA A 227 -18.12 -11.18 15.79
N GLU A 228 -18.14 -12.43 15.28
CA GLU A 228 -19.03 -13.50 15.78
C GLU A 228 -18.59 -14.04 17.15
N GLN A 229 -17.30 -13.86 17.50
CA GLN A 229 -16.68 -14.37 18.72
C GLN A 229 -16.16 -13.25 19.62
N ALA A 230 -16.66 -12.02 19.44
CA ALA A 230 -16.11 -10.83 20.09
C ALA A 230 -16.10 -10.94 21.62
N ALA A 231 -17.14 -11.51 22.23
CA ALA A 231 -17.21 -11.71 23.68
C ALA A 231 -16.14 -12.69 24.19
N GLU A 232 -16.02 -13.86 23.56
CA GLU A 232 -15.04 -14.89 23.92
C GLU A 232 -13.61 -14.36 23.77
N ILE A 233 -13.30 -13.77 22.62
CA ILE A 233 -11.97 -13.18 22.34
C ILE A 233 -11.62 -12.12 23.37
N THR A 234 -12.60 -11.31 23.77
CA THR A 234 -12.35 -10.21 24.71
C THR A 234 -12.20 -10.69 26.15
N GLU A 235 -12.92 -11.75 26.55
CA GLU A 235 -12.79 -12.38 27.88
C GLU A 235 -11.46 -13.10 28.06
N GLU A 236 -10.92 -13.75 27.02
CA GLU A 236 -9.61 -14.45 27.09
C GLU A 236 -8.40 -13.50 27.02
N SER A 237 -8.60 -12.27 26.54
CA SER A 237 -7.54 -11.33 26.23
C SER A 237 -7.38 -10.28 27.32
N ALA A 238 -6.13 -9.99 27.69
CA ALA A 238 -5.84 -8.84 28.54
C ALA A 238 -6.17 -7.52 27.82
N MET A 239 -5.95 -7.48 26.49
CA MET A 239 -6.31 -6.36 25.63
C MET A 239 -6.62 -6.86 24.21
N VAL A 240 -7.48 -6.13 23.49
CA VAL A 240 -7.77 -6.35 22.07
C VAL A 240 -7.36 -5.13 21.26
N VAL A 241 -6.58 -5.33 20.18
CA VAL A 241 -6.25 -4.30 19.19
C VAL A 241 -7.06 -4.54 17.93
N LEU A 242 -8.04 -3.68 17.67
CA LEU A 242 -8.90 -3.72 16.49
C LEU A 242 -8.21 -3.02 15.31
N ALA A 243 -7.63 -3.81 14.42
CA ALA A 243 -6.90 -3.38 13.22
C ALA A 243 -7.56 -3.90 11.92
N CYS A 244 -8.89 -3.98 11.90
CA CYS A 244 -9.70 -4.57 10.81
C CYS A 244 -9.74 -3.75 9.50
N GLY A 245 -9.07 -2.59 9.48
CA GLY A 245 -8.95 -1.73 8.31
C GLY A 245 -10.23 -0.98 7.93
N SER A 246 -10.27 -0.44 6.71
CA SER A 246 -11.38 0.34 6.16
C SER A 246 -11.93 -0.37 4.93
N ARG A 247 -12.84 -1.33 5.12
CA ARG A 247 -13.31 -2.23 4.05
C ARG A 247 -14.62 -1.81 3.39
N THR A 248 -15.35 -0.84 3.94
CA THR A 248 -16.63 -0.38 3.37
C THR A 248 -16.39 0.40 2.07
N PRO A 249 -16.72 -0.14 0.88
CA PRO A 249 -16.37 0.51 -0.39
C PRO A 249 -17.29 1.71 -0.68
N ARG A 250 -16.74 2.74 -1.34
CA ARG A 250 -17.54 3.84 -1.87
C ARG A 250 -18.30 3.40 -3.13
N ARG A 251 -19.62 3.49 -3.07
CA ARG A 251 -20.52 3.17 -4.18
C ARG A 251 -20.56 4.27 -5.24
N VAL A 252 -20.98 3.91 -6.44
CA VAL A 252 -21.40 4.84 -7.49
C VAL A 252 -22.92 4.75 -7.58
N GLU A 253 -23.61 5.80 -7.13
CA GLU A 253 -25.07 5.84 -7.10
C GLU A 253 -25.61 6.41 -8.42
N VAL A 254 -25.52 5.61 -9.48
CA VAL A 254 -25.98 5.96 -10.83
C VAL A 254 -26.82 4.82 -11.43
N PRO A 255 -27.67 5.11 -12.43
CA PRO A 255 -28.41 4.07 -13.15
C PRO A 255 -27.47 2.96 -13.69
N GLY A 256 -27.91 1.71 -13.58
CA GLY A 256 -27.15 0.54 -14.05
C GLY A 256 -26.02 0.06 -13.13
N ALA A 257 -25.85 0.64 -11.93
CA ALA A 257 -24.76 0.24 -11.02
C ALA A 257 -24.82 -1.21 -10.50
N ASN A 258 -25.95 -1.90 -10.69
CA ASN A 258 -26.16 -3.30 -10.31
C ASN A 258 -26.10 -4.26 -11.52
N LEU A 259 -25.75 -3.78 -12.72
CA LEU A 259 -25.60 -4.62 -13.91
C LEU A 259 -24.49 -5.65 -13.72
N ALA A 260 -24.63 -6.83 -14.34
CA ALA A 260 -23.56 -7.81 -14.36
C ALA A 260 -22.30 -7.22 -15.04
N GLY A 261 -21.13 -7.50 -14.48
CA GLY A 261 -19.86 -6.94 -14.95
C GLY A 261 -19.45 -5.63 -14.26
N VAL A 262 -20.27 -5.07 -13.37
CA VAL A 262 -19.88 -3.96 -12.48
C VAL A 262 -19.41 -4.52 -11.13
N HIS A 263 -18.12 -4.38 -10.83
CA HIS A 263 -17.49 -4.91 -9.62
C HIS A 263 -16.74 -3.82 -8.83
N PHE A 264 -16.55 -4.05 -7.53
CA PHE A 264 -15.59 -3.24 -6.77
C PHE A 264 -14.15 -3.63 -7.13
N ALA A 265 -13.26 -2.65 -7.13
CA ALA A 265 -11.86 -2.88 -7.51
C ALA A 265 -11.17 -3.91 -6.61
N VAL A 266 -11.38 -3.86 -5.29
CA VAL A 266 -10.74 -4.82 -4.37
C VAL A 266 -11.33 -6.22 -4.48
N GLU A 267 -12.59 -6.37 -4.86
CA GLU A 267 -13.18 -7.68 -5.18
C GLU A 267 -12.45 -8.32 -6.37
N TYR A 268 -12.27 -7.56 -7.46
CA TYR A 268 -11.52 -8.00 -8.64
C TYR A 268 -10.05 -8.33 -8.34
N LEU A 269 -9.34 -7.47 -7.61
CA LEU A 269 -7.94 -7.69 -7.26
C LEU A 269 -7.74 -8.88 -6.31
N SER A 270 -8.67 -9.05 -5.35
CA SER A 270 -8.65 -10.19 -4.44
C SER A 270 -8.87 -11.49 -5.18
N GLU A 271 -9.85 -11.53 -6.10
CA GLU A 271 -10.13 -12.70 -6.90
C GLU A 271 -8.99 -13.03 -7.87
N ALA A 272 -8.37 -12.02 -8.49
CA ALA A 272 -7.18 -12.22 -9.31
C ALA A 272 -6.01 -12.83 -8.52
N THR A 273 -5.82 -12.37 -7.27
CA THR A 273 -4.76 -12.91 -6.41
C THR A 273 -5.07 -14.34 -5.98
N ARG A 274 -6.30 -14.63 -5.54
CA ARG A 274 -6.73 -16.00 -5.18
C ARG A 274 -6.53 -16.95 -6.36
N ALA A 275 -6.96 -16.55 -7.55
CA ALA A 275 -6.80 -17.34 -8.75
C ALA A 275 -5.33 -17.64 -9.06
N LEU A 276 -4.43 -16.66 -8.87
CA LEU A 276 -2.99 -16.83 -9.04
C LEU A 276 -2.40 -17.81 -8.00
N LEU A 277 -2.78 -17.69 -6.73
CA LEU A 277 -2.28 -18.54 -5.64
C LEU A 277 -2.78 -19.99 -5.76
N ASP A 278 -4.02 -20.16 -6.22
CA ASP A 278 -4.67 -21.46 -6.41
C ASP A 278 -4.33 -22.12 -7.77
N ASP A 279 -3.56 -21.46 -8.63
CA ASP A 279 -3.28 -21.87 -10.01
C ASP A 279 -4.56 -22.20 -10.82
N ARG A 280 -5.54 -21.30 -10.77
CA ARG A 280 -6.84 -21.45 -11.45
C ARG A 280 -7.21 -20.21 -12.26
N ALA A 281 -8.24 -20.35 -13.10
CA ALA A 281 -8.84 -19.20 -13.77
C ALA A 281 -9.58 -18.29 -12.76
N PRO A 282 -9.49 -16.94 -12.89
CA PRO A 282 -10.22 -16.01 -12.04
C PRO A 282 -11.70 -15.97 -12.41
N GLY A 283 -12.57 -15.90 -11.40
CA GLY A 283 -14.02 -15.75 -11.58
C GLY A 283 -14.42 -14.40 -12.15
N ILE A 284 -13.62 -13.36 -11.92
CA ILE A 284 -13.75 -12.05 -12.56
C ILE A 284 -12.56 -11.84 -13.48
N THR A 285 -12.81 -11.85 -14.80
CA THR A 285 -11.76 -11.77 -15.82
C THR A 285 -11.95 -10.58 -16.77
N ALA A 286 -10.84 -9.94 -17.12
CA ALA A 286 -10.72 -8.92 -18.16
C ALA A 286 -10.44 -9.49 -19.57
N GLN A 287 -10.21 -10.81 -19.70
CA GLN A 287 -9.80 -11.44 -20.96
C GLN A 287 -10.72 -11.07 -22.13
N GLY A 288 -10.16 -10.41 -23.14
CA GLY A 288 -10.85 -10.02 -24.37
C GLY A 288 -11.93 -8.94 -24.20
N LYS A 289 -12.05 -8.31 -23.03
CA LYS A 289 -13.05 -7.28 -22.72
C LYS A 289 -12.49 -5.87 -22.83
N ASP A 290 -13.38 -4.91 -23.10
CA ASP A 290 -13.13 -3.50 -22.80
C ASP A 290 -13.36 -3.28 -21.29
N VAL A 291 -12.39 -2.66 -20.64
CA VAL A 291 -12.39 -2.47 -19.18
C VAL A 291 -12.43 -0.98 -18.85
N ALA A 292 -13.35 -0.58 -17.98
CA ALA A 292 -13.40 0.77 -17.43
C ALA A 292 -13.11 0.76 -15.93
N VAL A 293 -12.09 1.50 -15.50
CA VAL A 293 -11.70 1.67 -14.10
C VAL A 293 -12.13 3.04 -13.61
N ILE A 294 -13.00 3.11 -12.60
CA ILE A 294 -13.50 4.38 -12.05
C ILE A 294 -12.70 4.74 -10.80
N GLY A 295 -11.75 5.66 -10.93
CA GLY A 295 -10.91 6.12 -9.83
C GLY A 295 -9.44 6.28 -10.22
N GLY A 296 -8.80 7.34 -9.72
CA GLY A 296 -7.42 7.73 -10.08
C GLY A 296 -6.34 7.37 -9.06
N GLY A 297 -6.68 6.64 -7.98
CA GLY A 297 -5.71 6.24 -6.95
C GLY A 297 -4.97 4.93 -7.30
N ASP A 298 -4.10 4.49 -6.39
CA ASP A 298 -3.25 3.29 -6.57
C ASP A 298 -4.07 2.04 -6.90
N THR A 299 -5.19 1.82 -6.21
CA THR A 299 -6.10 0.69 -6.51
C THR A 299 -6.59 0.70 -7.96
N GLY A 300 -6.79 1.89 -8.54
CA GLY A 300 -7.16 2.02 -9.94
C GLY A 300 -6.00 1.66 -10.89
N VAL A 301 -4.78 2.08 -10.56
CA VAL A 301 -3.57 1.69 -11.30
C VAL A 301 -3.38 0.17 -11.24
N ASP A 302 -3.57 -0.42 -10.07
CA ASP A 302 -3.45 -1.86 -9.84
C ASP A 302 -4.51 -2.64 -10.66
N CYS A 303 -5.73 -2.10 -10.80
CA CYS A 303 -6.75 -2.66 -11.70
C CYS A 303 -6.33 -2.60 -13.17
N VAL A 304 -5.77 -1.47 -13.62
CA VAL A 304 -5.30 -1.32 -15.01
C VAL A 304 -4.21 -2.37 -15.30
N ALA A 305 -3.18 -2.44 -14.46
CA ALA A 305 -2.07 -3.36 -14.63
C ALA A 305 -2.49 -4.85 -14.60
N THR A 306 -3.45 -5.19 -13.72
CA THR A 306 -4.02 -6.54 -13.64
C THR A 306 -4.85 -6.87 -14.88
N ALA A 307 -5.67 -5.93 -15.37
CA ALA A 307 -6.48 -6.12 -16.57
C ALA A 307 -5.62 -6.33 -17.83
N LEU A 308 -4.51 -5.61 -17.97
CA LEU A 308 -3.56 -5.81 -19.06
C LEU A 308 -2.97 -7.22 -19.05
N ARG A 309 -2.52 -7.71 -17.88
CA ARG A 309 -2.00 -9.07 -17.69
C ARG A 309 -3.02 -10.16 -17.97
N GLN A 310 -4.29 -9.88 -17.71
CA GLN A 310 -5.41 -10.77 -18.05
C GLN A 310 -5.85 -10.68 -19.51
N GLY A 311 -5.16 -9.91 -20.37
CA GLY A 311 -5.46 -9.84 -21.80
C GLY A 311 -6.69 -9.00 -22.14
N ALA A 312 -6.91 -7.89 -21.41
CA ALA A 312 -7.94 -6.91 -21.78
C ALA A 312 -7.78 -6.41 -23.22
N ARG A 313 -8.90 -6.24 -23.92
CA ARG A 313 -8.92 -5.67 -25.29
C ARG A 313 -8.62 -4.17 -25.25
N SER A 314 -9.19 -3.46 -24.28
CA SER A 314 -8.90 -2.05 -24.03
C SER A 314 -9.08 -1.73 -22.55
N VAL A 315 -8.38 -0.70 -22.06
CA VAL A 315 -8.52 -0.24 -20.67
C VAL A 315 -8.63 1.28 -20.65
N ARG A 316 -9.66 1.79 -19.97
CA ARG A 316 -9.86 3.23 -19.72
C ARG A 316 -9.98 3.51 -18.23
N GLN A 317 -9.29 4.52 -17.75
CA GLN A 317 -9.32 4.95 -16.35
C GLN A 317 -10.04 6.30 -16.21
N ILE A 318 -11.24 6.30 -15.66
CA ILE A 318 -12.09 7.48 -15.53
C ILE A 318 -11.78 8.19 -14.22
N ILE A 319 -11.35 9.46 -14.31
CA ILE A 319 -10.86 10.27 -13.20
C ILE A 319 -11.65 11.57 -13.13
N ARG A 320 -12.35 11.76 -12.01
CA ARG A 320 -13.11 12.99 -11.72
C ARG A 320 -12.22 14.22 -11.51
N ALA A 321 -11.00 14.03 -11.01
CA ALA A 321 -10.06 15.13 -10.78
C ALA A 321 -9.58 15.72 -12.11
N SER A 322 -9.26 17.01 -12.10
CA SER A 322 -8.62 17.66 -13.24
C SER A 322 -7.24 17.07 -13.49
N ARG A 323 -6.81 17.10 -14.76
CA ARG A 323 -5.44 16.71 -15.11
C ARG A 323 -4.46 17.63 -14.36
N PRO A 324 -3.55 17.08 -13.55
CA PRO A 324 -2.52 17.89 -12.91
C PRO A 324 -1.65 18.60 -13.96
N PRO A 325 -1.09 19.77 -13.65
CA PRO A 325 -0.14 20.44 -14.55
C PRO A 325 1.12 19.59 -14.77
N ARG A 326 1.77 19.75 -15.92
CA ARG A 326 3.05 19.05 -16.22
C ARG A 326 4.22 19.59 -15.40
N GLU A 327 4.14 20.85 -14.98
CA GLU A 327 5.17 21.53 -14.20
C GLU A 327 4.49 22.41 -13.15
N ILE A 328 5.09 22.49 -11.96
CA ILE A 328 4.71 23.43 -10.91
C ILE A 328 5.98 24.06 -10.35
N ASP A 329 5.87 25.25 -9.76
CA ASP A 329 6.96 25.80 -8.96
C ASP A 329 7.21 24.90 -7.75
N GLY A 330 8.33 24.17 -7.77
CA GLY A 330 8.72 23.24 -6.71
C GLY A 330 8.83 23.90 -5.34
N ARG A 331 9.09 25.21 -5.27
CA ARG A 331 9.15 25.98 -4.02
C ARG A 331 7.77 26.17 -3.39
N MET A 332 6.71 26.24 -4.20
CA MET A 332 5.35 26.42 -3.71
C MET A 332 4.74 25.12 -3.18
N ALA A 333 5.22 23.97 -3.64
CA ALA A 333 4.69 22.67 -3.25
C ALA A 333 5.51 21.97 -2.15
N TRP A 334 6.80 22.28 -2.02
CA TRP A 334 7.66 21.71 -0.99
C TRP A 334 7.32 22.26 0.42
N PRO A 335 7.42 21.45 1.49
CA PRO A 335 7.81 20.04 1.54
C PRO A 335 6.64 19.05 1.39
N GLY A 336 5.51 19.52 0.85
CA GLY A 336 4.31 18.72 0.63
C GLY A 336 4.31 17.96 -0.71
N PRO A 337 3.28 17.13 -0.93
CA PRO A 337 3.09 16.43 -2.20
C PRO A 337 3.01 17.41 -3.38
N ARG A 338 3.78 17.11 -4.43
CA ARG A 338 3.74 17.84 -5.69
C ARG A 338 2.62 17.28 -6.56
N ASN A 339 1.54 18.05 -6.73
CA ASN A 339 0.45 17.68 -7.64
C ASN A 339 0.85 17.97 -9.10
N VAL A 340 1.80 17.20 -9.60
CA VAL A 340 2.31 17.24 -10.97
C VAL A 340 1.81 16.01 -11.73
N TYR A 341 1.60 16.16 -13.03
CA TYR A 341 1.25 15.04 -13.89
C TYR A 341 2.37 13.99 -13.85
N ALA A 342 2.02 12.81 -13.34
CA ALA A 342 2.88 11.64 -13.34
C ALA A 342 2.05 10.42 -13.76
N GLN A 343 2.74 9.43 -14.30
CA GLN A 343 2.19 8.12 -14.59
C GLN A 343 2.76 7.11 -13.61
N ALA A 344 1.92 6.18 -13.18
CA ALA A 344 2.32 5.01 -12.41
C ALA A 344 2.44 3.80 -13.35
N TYR A 345 3.09 2.72 -12.87
CA TYR A 345 3.41 1.53 -13.67
C TYR A 345 2.28 1.04 -14.58
N GLY A 346 1.07 0.81 -14.08
CA GLY A 346 -0.06 0.34 -14.90
C GLY A 346 -0.50 1.33 -15.99
N GLN A 347 -0.28 2.63 -15.79
CA GLN A 347 -0.56 3.66 -16.80
C GLN A 347 0.55 3.74 -17.85
N HIS A 348 1.82 3.53 -17.45
CA HIS A 348 2.93 3.39 -18.40
C HIS A 348 2.75 2.15 -19.27
N GLU A 349 2.45 0.99 -18.65
CA GLU A 349 2.19 -0.27 -19.35
C GLU A 349 1.03 -0.12 -20.36
N ALA A 350 -0.06 0.53 -19.94
CA ALA A 350 -1.19 0.79 -20.82
C ALA A 350 -0.82 1.71 -22.00
N GLU A 351 -0.04 2.77 -21.77
CA GLU A 351 0.38 3.67 -22.86
C GLU A 351 1.32 2.96 -23.85
N GLU A 352 2.28 2.17 -23.37
CA GLU A 352 3.22 1.43 -24.22
C GLU A 352 2.49 0.39 -25.10
N LEU A 353 1.51 -0.33 -24.52
CA LEU A 353 0.82 -1.43 -25.20
C LEU A 353 -0.38 -0.97 -26.04
N LEU A 354 -1.14 0.01 -25.56
CA LEU A 354 -2.36 0.49 -26.21
C LEU A 354 -2.14 1.77 -27.03
N GLY A 355 -0.96 2.37 -26.95
CA GLY A 355 -0.55 3.56 -27.73
C GLY A 355 -1.08 4.89 -27.21
N ALA A 356 -1.70 4.93 -26.03
CA ALA A 356 -2.20 6.17 -25.41
C ALA A 356 -2.38 6.03 -23.90
N ASP A 357 -2.24 7.13 -23.16
CA ASP A 357 -2.63 7.23 -21.74
C ASP A 357 -4.09 6.74 -21.56
N PRO A 358 -4.33 5.75 -20.67
CA PRO A 358 -5.68 5.21 -20.48
C PRO A 358 -6.62 6.18 -19.77
N ARG A 359 -6.10 7.28 -19.19
CA ARG A 359 -6.87 8.16 -18.30
C ARG A 359 -7.75 9.19 -19.02
N LEU A 360 -8.98 9.29 -18.55
CA LEU A 360 -9.94 10.34 -18.87
C LEU A 360 -10.09 11.25 -17.64
N PHE A 361 -9.51 12.44 -17.70
CA PHE A 361 -9.54 13.42 -16.61
C PHE A 361 -10.75 14.36 -16.72
N SER A 362 -11.12 14.98 -15.59
CA SER A 362 -12.28 15.88 -15.51
C SER A 362 -13.59 15.21 -15.96
N THR A 363 -13.69 13.89 -15.78
CA THR A 363 -14.80 13.09 -16.29
C THR A 363 -15.61 12.49 -15.14
N ASP A 364 -16.93 12.69 -15.16
CA ASP A 364 -17.86 12.07 -14.22
C ASP A 364 -18.52 10.84 -14.84
N THR A 365 -18.84 9.86 -14.01
CA THR A 365 -19.66 8.70 -14.41
C THR A 365 -21.10 9.01 -14.05
N VAL A 366 -22.00 8.96 -15.04
CA VAL A 366 -23.42 9.33 -14.88
C VAL A 366 -24.37 8.14 -15.03
N GLY A 367 -23.89 7.00 -15.53
CA GLY A 367 -24.68 5.79 -15.69
C GLY A 367 -23.88 4.64 -16.30
N PHE A 368 -24.53 3.49 -16.40
CA PHE A 368 -24.04 2.31 -17.10
C PHE A 368 -25.10 1.84 -18.08
N ALA A 369 -24.70 1.63 -19.34
CA ALA A 369 -25.59 1.13 -20.38
C ALA A 369 -25.70 -0.40 -20.28
N ASP A 370 -26.94 -0.90 -20.37
CA ASP A 370 -27.26 -2.34 -20.40
C ASP A 370 -27.08 -2.88 -21.83
N ASP A 371 -26.54 -4.09 -21.97
CA ASP A 371 -26.43 -4.81 -23.24
C ASP A 371 -27.77 -5.38 -23.74
N GLY A 372 -28.84 -5.22 -22.95
CA GLY A 372 -30.18 -5.75 -23.19
C GLY A 372 -30.39 -7.14 -22.59
N ALA A 373 -29.36 -7.74 -22.00
CA ALA A 373 -29.37 -9.02 -21.30
C ALA A 373 -29.03 -8.89 -19.81
N GLY A 374 -28.91 -7.67 -19.28
CA GLY A 374 -28.64 -7.39 -17.87
C GLY A 374 -27.16 -7.27 -17.52
N ALA A 375 -26.27 -7.15 -18.52
CA ALA A 375 -24.85 -6.90 -18.33
C ALA A 375 -24.45 -5.51 -18.82
N VAL A 376 -23.34 -4.98 -18.31
CA VAL A 376 -22.82 -3.67 -18.74
C VAL A 376 -22.23 -3.77 -20.15
N ALA A 377 -22.66 -2.86 -21.03
CA ALA A 377 -22.11 -2.68 -22.38
C ALA A 377 -21.17 -1.46 -22.48
N ALA A 378 -21.46 -0.41 -21.70
CA ALA A 378 -20.70 0.83 -21.71
C ALA A 378 -20.83 1.60 -20.38
N VAL A 379 -19.85 2.46 -20.11
CA VAL A 379 -19.93 3.49 -19.07
C VAL A 379 -20.37 4.80 -19.70
N GLN A 380 -21.45 5.38 -19.18
CA GLN A 380 -21.93 6.70 -19.58
C GLN A 380 -21.17 7.76 -18.78
N VAL A 381 -20.49 8.65 -19.50
CA VAL A 381 -19.61 9.66 -18.93
C VAL A 381 -19.96 11.06 -19.40
N GLN A 382 -19.55 12.05 -18.62
CA GLN A 382 -19.77 13.46 -18.93
C GLN A 382 -18.58 14.30 -18.47
N ASP A 383 -18.20 15.29 -19.27
CA ASP A 383 -17.22 16.30 -18.84
C ASP A 383 -17.78 17.17 -17.71
N ILE A 384 -17.01 17.31 -16.62
CA ILE A 384 -17.44 17.97 -15.39
C ILE A 384 -17.61 19.49 -15.58
N ALA A 385 -16.79 20.10 -16.43
CA ALA A 385 -16.75 21.55 -16.59
C ALA A 385 -17.92 22.03 -17.45
N THR A 386 -18.19 21.33 -18.55
CA THR A 386 -19.22 21.67 -19.51
C THR A 386 -20.58 21.12 -19.11
N ARG A 387 -20.62 19.98 -18.40
CA ARG A 387 -21.84 19.17 -18.21
C ARG A 387 -22.58 18.99 -19.54
N GLY A 388 -21.79 18.71 -20.59
CA GLY A 388 -22.24 18.63 -21.97
C GLY A 388 -22.96 17.32 -22.30
N GLU A 389 -22.76 16.81 -23.51
CA GLU A 389 -23.35 15.56 -23.96
C GLU A 389 -22.84 14.36 -23.13
N ILE A 390 -23.68 13.33 -23.02
CA ILE A 390 -23.30 12.07 -22.39
C ILE A 390 -22.62 11.22 -23.46
N ASP A 391 -21.35 10.93 -23.25
CA ASP A 391 -20.56 10.03 -24.09
C ASP A 391 -20.60 8.61 -23.52
N GLU A 392 -20.37 7.60 -24.38
CA GLU A 392 -20.26 6.21 -23.97
C GLU A 392 -18.85 5.68 -24.16
N VAL A 393 -18.28 5.14 -23.08
CA VAL A 393 -17.01 4.40 -23.09
C VAL A 393 -17.35 2.90 -23.09
N PRO A 394 -17.06 2.15 -24.19
CA PRO A 394 -17.32 0.72 -24.23
C PRO A 394 -16.68 -0.01 -23.05
N ALA A 395 -17.45 -0.86 -22.37
CA ALA A 395 -16.96 -1.62 -21.23
C ALA A 395 -17.85 -2.84 -20.96
N GLN A 396 -17.26 -4.03 -20.97
CA GLN A 396 -17.91 -5.27 -20.48
C GLN A 396 -17.43 -5.66 -19.07
N LEU A 397 -16.48 -4.90 -18.52
CA LEU A 397 -16.03 -5.00 -17.13
C LEU A 397 -15.81 -3.58 -16.59
N VAL A 398 -16.52 -3.24 -15.53
CA VAL A 398 -16.38 -1.97 -14.81
C VAL A 398 -15.83 -2.24 -13.42
N LEU A 399 -14.75 -1.53 -13.05
CA LEU A 399 -14.05 -1.67 -11.77
C LEU A 399 -14.14 -0.37 -10.97
N ILE A 400 -14.88 -0.39 -9.86
CA ILE A 400 -15.09 0.79 -9.00
C ILE A 400 -13.94 0.92 -7.99
N ALA A 401 -13.04 1.86 -8.23
CA ALA A 401 -11.85 2.15 -7.43
C ALA A 401 -11.95 3.53 -6.72
N LYS A 402 -13.09 3.83 -6.09
CA LYS A 402 -13.36 5.14 -5.44
C LYS A 402 -12.89 5.24 -3.99
N GLY A 403 -12.23 4.21 -3.47
CA GLY A 403 -11.77 4.14 -2.08
C GLY A 403 -12.88 3.72 -1.12
N PHE A 404 -12.62 3.91 0.18
CA PHE A 404 -13.44 3.37 1.27
C PHE A 404 -14.03 4.49 2.15
N THR A 405 -15.07 4.16 2.92
CA THR A 405 -15.73 5.09 3.86
C THR A 405 -15.36 4.83 5.31
N GLY A 406 -14.89 3.64 5.67
CA GLY A 406 -14.51 3.28 7.03
C GLY A 406 -14.47 1.77 7.26
N ALA A 407 -14.15 1.40 8.50
CA ALA A 407 -14.28 0.03 9.00
C ALA A 407 -15.73 -0.47 8.84
N GLU A 408 -15.89 -1.78 8.71
CA GLU A 408 -17.20 -2.42 8.71
C GLU A 408 -17.85 -2.24 10.09
N ARG A 409 -19.10 -1.77 10.10
CA ARG A 409 -19.79 -1.42 11.36
C ARG A 409 -19.99 -2.64 12.24
N ASP A 410 -20.34 -3.78 11.66
CA ASP A 410 -20.64 -5.00 12.39
C ASP A 410 -19.45 -5.44 13.25
N THR A 411 -18.22 -5.37 12.72
CA THR A 411 -17.01 -5.68 13.50
C THR A 411 -16.77 -4.64 14.60
N VAL A 412 -16.87 -3.34 14.29
CA VAL A 412 -16.62 -2.29 15.29
C VAL A 412 -17.65 -2.33 16.41
N ASP A 413 -18.93 -2.50 16.07
CA ASP A 413 -20.04 -2.54 17.02
C ASP A 413 -20.01 -3.79 17.89
N ALA A 414 -19.48 -4.92 17.39
CA ALA A 414 -19.30 -6.15 18.18
C ALA A 414 -18.30 -5.98 19.33
N PHE A 415 -17.20 -5.24 19.12
CA PHE A 415 -16.18 -5.00 20.14
C PHE A 415 -16.41 -3.73 20.98
N LYS A 416 -17.29 -2.84 20.53
CA LYS A 416 -17.61 -1.56 21.20
C LYS A 416 -18.05 -1.66 22.67
N PRO A 417 -18.76 -2.72 23.14
CA PRO A 417 -19.18 -2.82 24.53
C PRO A 417 -18.05 -3.07 25.54
N PHE A 418 -16.85 -3.43 25.09
CA PHE A 418 -15.76 -3.84 25.96
C PHE A 418 -14.72 -2.73 26.19
N GLU A 419 -14.22 -2.61 27.41
CA GLU A 419 -13.31 -1.51 27.82
C GLU A 419 -11.84 -1.78 27.44
N ASN A 420 -11.45 -3.06 27.33
CA ASN A 420 -10.11 -3.51 26.96
C ASN A 420 -9.91 -3.61 25.43
N VAL A 421 -10.45 -2.64 24.68
CA VAL A 421 -10.33 -2.57 23.21
C VAL A 421 -9.63 -1.27 22.81
N ARG A 422 -8.73 -1.34 21.82
CA ARG A 422 -8.06 -0.19 21.19
C ARG A 422 -8.20 -0.29 19.68
N LEU A 423 -8.51 0.81 18.99
CA LEU A 423 -8.53 0.85 17.52
C LEU A 423 -7.17 1.27 16.97
N ALA A 424 -6.76 0.70 15.84
CA ALA A 424 -5.49 1.02 15.19
C ALA A 424 -5.61 1.01 13.65
N GLY A 425 -4.69 1.73 13.01
CA GLY A 425 -4.52 1.75 11.56
C GLY A 425 -5.72 2.36 10.82
N ASP A 426 -6.03 1.80 9.65
CA ASP A 426 -7.12 2.29 8.79
C ASP A 426 -8.50 2.23 9.44
N ALA A 427 -8.71 1.35 10.43
CA ALA A 427 -9.96 1.32 11.19
C ALA A 427 -10.15 2.59 12.03
N ARG A 428 -9.05 3.20 12.50
CA ARG A 428 -9.02 4.44 13.28
C ARG A 428 -8.89 5.69 12.40
N LEU A 429 -7.99 5.63 11.42
CA LEU A 429 -7.60 6.78 10.60
C LEU A 429 -8.43 6.97 9.33
N GLY A 430 -9.24 5.98 8.97
CA GLY A 430 -9.77 5.82 7.62
C GLY A 430 -8.68 5.35 6.64
N ALA A 431 -9.08 5.09 5.39
CA ALA A 431 -8.18 4.58 4.36
C ALA A 431 -6.95 5.48 4.18
N THR A 432 -5.76 4.92 4.40
CA THR A 432 -4.51 5.69 4.33
C THR A 432 -3.34 4.86 3.78
N LEU A 433 -2.11 5.38 3.89
CA LEU A 433 -0.91 4.70 3.41
C LEU A 433 -0.52 3.56 4.36
N VAL A 434 0.04 2.48 3.81
CA VAL A 434 0.61 1.35 4.57
C VAL A 434 1.52 1.83 5.72
N ALA A 435 2.48 2.70 5.42
CA ALA A 435 3.40 3.24 6.42
C ALA A 435 2.70 4.04 7.54
N ARG A 436 1.60 4.74 7.23
CA ARG A 436 0.85 5.51 8.22
C ARG A 436 -0.03 4.62 9.08
N ALA A 437 -0.66 3.60 8.49
CA ALA A 437 -1.42 2.60 9.22
C ALA A 437 -0.51 1.81 10.19
N MET A 438 0.70 1.46 9.74
CA MET A 438 1.73 0.84 10.59
C MET A 438 2.18 1.77 11.71
N ALA A 439 2.52 3.03 11.43
CA ALA A 439 2.94 3.99 12.45
C ALA A 439 1.88 4.16 13.56
N ASP A 440 0.61 4.26 13.16
CA ASP A 440 -0.53 4.32 14.07
C ASP A 440 -0.62 3.09 14.98
N ALA A 441 -0.49 1.90 14.38
CA ALA A 441 -0.59 0.64 15.09
C ALA A 441 0.61 0.37 16.01
N LEU A 442 1.82 0.77 15.62
CA LEU A 442 3.01 0.71 16.47
C LEU A 442 2.85 1.58 17.73
N GLN A 443 2.29 2.79 17.57
CA GLN A 443 2.00 3.66 18.70
C GLN A 443 0.99 3.01 19.64
N VAL A 444 -0.15 2.55 19.11
CA VAL A 444 -1.20 1.91 19.91
C VAL A 444 -0.68 0.65 20.61
N ALA A 445 0.10 -0.19 19.92
CA ALA A 445 0.73 -1.37 20.51
C ALA A 445 1.71 -1.02 21.63
N GLY A 446 2.49 0.06 21.46
CA GLY A 446 3.36 0.57 22.52
C GLY A 446 2.59 1.00 23.76
N GLU A 447 1.50 1.75 23.59
CA GLU A 447 0.61 2.17 24.68
C GLU A 447 -0.02 0.96 25.41
N VAL A 448 -0.49 -0.05 24.66
CA VAL A 448 -1.01 -1.31 25.22
C VAL A 448 0.07 -2.07 25.99
N ALA A 449 1.28 -2.18 25.44
CA ALA A 449 2.37 -2.87 26.11
C ALA A 449 2.78 -2.17 27.40
N ASP A 450 2.85 -0.84 27.40
CA ASP A 450 3.17 -0.05 28.58
C ASP A 450 2.06 -0.16 29.65
N GLU A 451 0.79 -0.27 29.26
CA GLU A 451 -0.35 -0.50 30.17
C GLU A 451 -0.32 -1.90 30.84
N LEU A 452 0.10 -2.93 30.10
CA LEU A 452 0.10 -4.31 30.59
C LEU A 452 1.37 -4.73 31.34
N LEU A 453 2.51 -4.10 31.04
CA LEU A 453 3.82 -4.43 31.62
C LEU A 453 4.30 -3.44 32.69
N GLY A 454 3.60 -2.30 32.84
CA GLY A 454 3.93 -1.20 33.75
C GLY A 454 3.30 -1.32 35.13
#